data_AF-A0A248L7N8-F1
#
_entry.id   AF-A0A248L7N8-F1
#
_cell.length_a   1.000
_cell.length_b   1.000
_cell.length_c   1.000
_cell.angle_alpha   90.00
_cell.angle_beta   90.00
_cell.angle_gamma   90.00
#
_symmetry.space_group_name_H-M   'P 1'
#
loop_
_entity.id
_entity.type
_entity.pdbx_description
1 polymer ?
#
loop_
_entity_poly.entity_id
_entity_poly.type
_entity_poly.pdbx_seq_one_letter_code
_entity_poly.pdbx_strand_id
1 'polypeptide(L)'
;MRKTTHALQPDLTDYQKIIRLIQGLHHIHPEPMRAAHYQKLAAYLPYPPLEELEQRFDSWTNLLQEAGVITEGQLTPAELSTLNRPKPGTGPKKRWTVEQSIAHYVETYGTRVTIKRYSDLRETERRMVSSNTIIRHYGTWKNALEQFALSSNGCFTNEDCLNGLRQAADELGDRLTSQTYARWAREHHAPSLTLLIERFSSWREAVRYYEAHDFEA
;
A
#
# COMPACT_ATOMS: atom_id res chain seq x y z
N MET A 1 52.72 -25.65 -32.26
CA MET A 1 52.08 -25.50 -30.93
C MET A 1 52.61 -24.23 -30.27
N ARG A 2 51.91 -23.10 -30.39
CA ARG A 2 52.26 -21.86 -29.67
C ARG A 2 51.42 -21.84 -28.40
N LYS A 3 52.07 -22.00 -27.25
CA LYS A 3 51.44 -21.81 -25.94
C LYS A 3 51.21 -20.31 -25.77
N THR A 4 50.00 -19.86 -25.99
CA THR A 4 49.58 -18.49 -25.68
C THR A 4 49.50 -18.39 -24.15
N THR A 5 50.46 -17.69 -23.56
CA THR A 5 50.43 -17.24 -22.17
C THR A 5 49.18 -16.40 -21.96
N HIS A 6 48.14 -16.98 -21.34
CA HIS A 6 46.97 -16.23 -20.92
C HIS A 6 47.39 -15.40 -19.70
N ALA A 7 47.64 -14.12 -19.91
CA ALA A 7 47.92 -13.18 -18.83
C ALA A 7 46.71 -13.16 -17.89
N LEU A 8 46.90 -13.64 -16.65
CA LEU A 8 45.95 -13.49 -15.55
C LEU A 8 45.63 -11.99 -15.41
N GLN A 9 44.37 -11.63 -15.65
CA GLN A 9 43.86 -10.33 -15.25
C GLN A 9 43.99 -10.24 -13.71
N PRO A 10 44.52 -9.15 -13.15
CA PRO A 10 44.57 -8.98 -11.70
C PRO A 10 43.14 -8.97 -11.17
N ASP A 11 42.89 -9.79 -10.16
CA ASP A 11 41.60 -9.87 -9.47
C ASP A 11 41.33 -8.50 -8.83
N LEU A 12 40.48 -7.70 -9.47
CA LEU A 12 40.19 -6.35 -9.01
C LEU A 12 39.43 -6.46 -7.69
N THR A 13 39.93 -5.79 -6.66
CA THR A 13 39.19 -5.70 -5.40
C THR A 13 37.84 -5.03 -5.64
N ASP A 14 36.82 -5.38 -4.86
CA ASP A 14 35.48 -4.78 -5.01
C ASP A 14 35.51 -3.25 -4.90
N TYR A 15 36.47 -2.72 -4.14
CA TYR A 15 36.78 -1.29 -4.05
C TYR A 15 37.17 -0.69 -5.43
N GLN A 16 38.07 -1.35 -6.17
CA GLN A 16 38.51 -0.90 -7.50
C GLN A 16 37.41 -1.04 -8.55
N LYS A 17 36.54 -2.06 -8.43
CA LYS A 17 35.37 -2.23 -9.29
C LYS A 17 34.39 -1.07 -9.13
N ILE A 18 34.13 -0.64 -7.88
CA ILE A 18 33.27 0.50 -7.58
C ILE A 18 33.84 1.79 -8.17
N ILE A 19 35.14 2.06 -7.99
CA ILE A 19 35.79 3.26 -8.56
C ILE A 19 35.63 3.28 -10.09
N ARG A 20 35.90 2.15 -10.77
CA ARG A 20 35.75 2.06 -12.23
C ARG A 20 34.30 2.21 -12.69
N LEU A 21 33.34 1.71 -11.92
CA LEU A 21 31.92 1.92 -12.19
C LEU A 21 31.58 3.42 -12.18
N ILE A 22 32.01 4.14 -11.15
CA ILE A 22 31.76 5.58 -11.04
C ILE A 22 32.45 6.37 -12.16
N GLN A 23 33.70 6.02 -12.49
CA GLN A 23 34.42 6.62 -13.63
C GLN A 23 33.70 6.36 -14.96
N GLY A 24 33.21 5.13 -15.19
CA GLY A 24 32.44 4.79 -16.38
C GLY A 24 31.12 5.56 -16.47
N LEU A 25 30.41 5.71 -15.35
CA LEU A 25 29.19 6.53 -15.28
C LEU A 25 29.49 8.01 -15.57
N HIS A 26 30.61 8.53 -15.10
CA HIS A 26 31.03 9.90 -15.38
C HIS A 26 31.44 10.12 -16.85
N HIS A 27 32.05 9.12 -17.50
CA HIS A 27 32.35 9.23 -18.93
C HIS A 27 31.09 9.41 -19.79
N ILE A 28 29.98 8.79 -19.37
CA ILE A 28 28.67 8.91 -20.03
C ILE A 28 27.98 10.23 -19.64
N HIS A 29 28.22 10.72 -18.42
CA HIS A 29 27.61 11.92 -17.88
C HIS A 29 28.67 12.93 -17.37
N PRO A 30 28.99 13.98 -18.15
CA PRO A 30 30.12 14.87 -17.86
C PRO A 30 29.92 15.75 -16.62
N GLU A 31 28.70 15.86 -16.09
CA GLU A 31 28.50 16.52 -14.80
C GLU A 31 28.64 15.54 -13.63
N PRO A 32 29.15 15.97 -12.46
CA PRO A 32 29.23 15.15 -11.26
C PRO A 32 27.85 14.61 -10.88
N MET A 33 27.70 13.28 -10.92
CA MET A 33 26.44 12.62 -10.61
C MET A 33 26.09 12.84 -9.13
N ARG A 34 24.81 13.08 -8.84
CA ARG A 34 24.29 13.17 -7.46
C ARG A 34 24.05 11.78 -6.88
N ALA A 35 24.21 11.61 -5.57
CA ALA A 35 23.88 10.37 -4.86
C ALA A 35 22.44 9.89 -5.17
N ALA A 36 21.49 10.84 -5.25
CA ALA A 36 20.10 10.60 -5.63
C ALA A 36 19.92 9.94 -7.01
N HIS A 37 20.75 10.30 -7.99
CA HIS A 37 20.69 9.74 -9.33
C HIS A 37 21.26 8.32 -9.32
N TYR A 38 22.42 8.12 -8.68
CA TYR A 38 23.00 6.79 -8.52
C TYR A 38 22.05 5.82 -7.82
N GLN A 39 21.44 6.24 -6.72
CA GLN A 39 20.45 5.45 -5.97
C GLN A 39 19.28 4.98 -6.87
N LYS A 40 18.83 5.83 -7.79
CA LYS A 40 17.80 5.45 -8.76
C LYS A 40 18.31 4.40 -9.75
N LEU A 41 19.56 4.50 -10.21
CA LEU A 41 20.15 3.53 -11.14
C LEU A 41 20.35 2.16 -10.47
N ALA A 42 20.87 2.16 -9.23
CA ALA A 42 21.07 0.94 -8.45
C ALA A 42 19.76 0.18 -8.16
N ALA A 43 18.60 0.85 -8.23
CA ALA A 43 17.31 0.19 -8.09
C ALA A 43 16.89 -0.66 -9.31
N TYR A 44 17.47 -0.41 -10.50
CA TYR A 44 17.11 -1.10 -11.75
C TYR A 44 18.26 -1.88 -12.39
N LEU A 45 19.48 -1.67 -11.91
CA LEU A 45 20.71 -2.26 -12.43
C LEU A 45 21.42 -3.04 -11.33
N PRO A 46 22.23 -4.06 -11.66
CA PRO A 46 22.98 -4.86 -10.68
C PRO A 46 24.18 -4.08 -10.12
N TYR A 47 23.94 -2.88 -9.59
CA TYR A 47 24.94 -2.01 -8.97
C TYR A 47 24.85 -2.08 -7.45
N PRO A 48 25.96 -1.88 -6.73
CA PRO A 48 25.95 -1.83 -5.27
C PRO A 48 24.97 -0.75 -4.75
N PRO A 49 24.20 -1.02 -3.69
CA PRO A 49 23.30 -0.04 -3.09
C PRO A 49 24.08 1.14 -2.50
N LEU A 50 23.45 2.31 -2.42
CA LEU A 50 24.09 3.53 -1.93
C LEU A 50 24.61 3.36 -0.49
N GLU A 51 23.87 2.62 0.33
CA GLU A 51 24.22 2.32 1.71
C GLU A 51 25.54 1.55 1.84
N GLU A 52 25.82 0.64 0.90
CA GLU A 52 27.10 -0.08 0.85
C GLU A 52 28.25 0.85 0.45
N LEU A 53 27.99 1.81 -0.44
CA LEU A 53 28.98 2.79 -0.84
C LEU A 53 29.31 3.77 0.29
N GLU A 54 28.31 4.24 1.03
CA GLU A 54 28.48 5.09 2.20
C GLU A 54 29.26 4.39 3.32
N GLN A 55 29.04 3.08 3.53
CA GLN A 55 29.82 2.30 4.51
C GLN A 55 31.30 2.16 4.14
N ARG A 56 31.62 2.13 2.84
CA ARG A 56 32.99 1.90 2.35
C ARG A 56 33.78 3.18 2.09
N PHE A 57 33.10 4.27 1.73
CA PHE A 57 33.72 5.52 1.29
C PHE A 57 33.30 6.73 2.16
N ASP A 58 32.57 6.50 3.25
CA ASP A 58 31.97 7.48 4.17
C ASP A 58 30.89 8.39 3.56
N SER A 59 31.08 8.88 2.33
CA SER A 59 30.12 9.73 1.63
C SER A 59 30.24 9.60 0.10
N TRP A 60 29.16 9.97 -0.60
CA TRP A 60 29.14 10.01 -2.06
C TRP A 60 30.17 10.99 -2.63
N THR A 61 30.38 12.14 -2.00
CA THR A 61 31.42 13.10 -2.41
C THR A 61 32.83 12.52 -2.28
N ASN A 62 33.12 11.79 -1.20
CA ASN A 62 34.42 11.15 -1.03
C ASN A 62 34.65 10.11 -2.12
N LEU A 63 33.63 9.33 -2.47
CA LEU A 63 33.70 8.39 -3.59
C LEU A 63 33.97 9.09 -4.94
N LEU A 64 33.33 10.22 -5.20
CA LEU A 64 33.60 11.01 -6.42
C LEU A 64 35.02 11.58 -6.42
N GLN A 65 35.56 11.94 -5.26
CA GLN A 65 36.92 12.45 -5.10
C GLN A 65 37.94 11.34 -5.37
N GLU A 66 37.77 10.18 -4.76
CA GLU A 66 38.61 8.98 -4.98
C GLU A 66 38.54 8.50 -6.44
N ALA A 67 37.38 8.67 -7.09
CA ALA A 67 37.22 8.37 -8.51
C ALA A 67 37.88 9.40 -9.44
N GLY A 68 38.36 10.52 -8.92
CA GLY A 68 38.94 11.63 -9.69
C GLY A 68 37.90 12.43 -10.48
N VAL A 69 36.62 12.35 -10.11
CA VAL A 69 35.50 13.07 -10.75
C VAL A 69 35.40 14.50 -10.21
N ILE A 70 35.75 14.70 -8.95
CA ILE A 70 35.82 16.03 -8.32
C ILE A 70 37.21 16.25 -7.71
N THR A 71 37.70 17.48 -7.75
CA THR A 71 38.97 17.86 -7.09
C THR A 71 38.69 18.66 -5.83
N GLU A 72 39.48 18.45 -4.77
CA GLU A 72 39.42 19.25 -3.54
C GLU A 72 39.52 20.75 -3.87
N GLY A 73 38.55 21.54 -3.41
CA GLY A 73 38.53 23.00 -3.58
C GLY A 73 37.80 23.52 -4.83
N GLN A 74 37.29 22.66 -5.72
CA GLN A 74 36.46 23.11 -6.86
C GLN A 74 35.01 23.45 -6.50
N LEU A 75 34.50 22.91 -5.40
CA LEU A 75 33.09 23.02 -5.01
C LEU A 75 32.96 23.62 -3.61
N THR A 76 31.94 24.46 -3.43
CA THR A 76 31.55 25.03 -2.14
C THR A 76 30.94 23.95 -1.22
N PRO A 77 30.99 24.13 0.11
CA PRO A 77 30.33 23.21 1.05
C PRO A 77 28.84 22.98 0.77
N ALA A 78 28.14 23.98 0.22
CA ALA A 78 26.74 23.87 -0.16
C ALA A 78 26.53 22.93 -1.36
N GLU A 79 27.42 23.00 -2.35
CA GLU A 79 27.39 22.12 -3.52
C GLU A 79 27.73 20.68 -3.13
N LEU A 80 28.72 20.48 -2.26
CA LEU A 80 29.05 19.17 -1.70
C LEU A 80 27.84 18.56 -0.95
N SER A 81 27.13 19.36 -0.15
CA SER A 81 25.91 18.90 0.54
C SER A 81 24.80 18.49 -0.45
N THR A 82 24.76 19.14 -1.62
CA THR A 82 23.75 18.87 -2.66
C THR A 82 24.07 17.59 -3.43
N LEU A 83 25.35 17.28 -3.65
CA LEU A 83 25.81 16.03 -4.25
C LEU A 83 25.57 14.82 -3.33
N ASN A 84 25.81 15.01 -2.02
CA ASN A 84 25.60 13.98 -1.00
C ASN A 84 24.12 13.71 -0.72
N ARG A 85 23.23 14.69 -0.95
CA ARG A 85 21.81 14.52 -0.64
C ARG A 85 21.26 13.32 -1.45
N PRO A 86 20.91 12.20 -0.81
CA PRO A 86 20.25 11.11 -1.51
C PRO A 86 18.88 11.59 -1.94
N LYS A 87 18.23 10.86 -2.85
CA LYS A 87 16.84 11.19 -3.19
C LYS A 87 16.07 11.03 -1.88
N PRO A 88 15.31 12.05 -1.40
CA PRO A 88 14.48 11.86 -0.22
C PRO A 88 13.66 10.63 -0.49
N GLY A 89 13.80 9.65 0.40
CA GLY A 89 13.27 8.32 0.19
C GLY A 89 11.85 8.42 -0.34
N THR A 90 11.69 8.09 -1.62
CA THR A 90 10.57 7.27 -2.03
C THR A 90 10.89 5.83 -1.66
N GLY A 91 11.59 5.62 -0.53
CA GLY A 91 11.41 4.40 0.22
C GLY A 91 9.92 4.20 0.40
N PRO A 92 9.43 2.95 0.38
CA PRO A 92 8.03 2.71 0.58
C PRO A 92 7.65 3.48 1.84
N LYS A 93 6.80 4.51 1.71
CA LYS A 93 6.08 5.00 2.87
C LYS A 93 5.61 3.73 3.57
N LYS A 94 5.76 3.64 4.90
CA LYS A 94 5.26 2.54 5.75
C LYS A 94 3.72 2.46 5.68
N ARG A 95 3.25 2.36 4.44
CA ARG A 95 1.94 2.10 3.93
C ARG A 95 1.94 0.61 3.76
N TRP A 96 0.88 0.03 4.24
CA TRP A 96 0.68 -1.38 4.11
C TRP A 96 0.63 -1.78 2.63
N THR A 97 0.97 -3.03 2.35
CA THR A 97 0.62 -3.63 1.06
C THR A 97 -0.89 -3.77 0.97
N VAL A 98 -1.40 -4.16 -0.21
CA VAL A 98 -2.84 -4.41 -0.36
C VAL A 98 -3.28 -5.53 0.58
N GLU A 99 -2.47 -6.59 0.68
CA GLU A 99 -2.71 -7.77 1.51
C GLU A 99 -2.74 -7.40 2.99
N GLN A 100 -1.77 -6.60 3.45
CA GLN A 100 -1.72 -6.13 4.84
C GLN A 100 -2.92 -5.23 5.19
N SER A 101 -3.34 -4.36 4.25
CA SER A 101 -4.50 -3.49 4.48
C SER A 101 -5.81 -4.27 4.54
N ILE A 102 -5.95 -5.28 3.69
CA ILE A 102 -7.14 -6.15 3.67
C ILE A 102 -7.15 -7.06 4.90
N ALA A 103 -6.01 -7.63 5.30
CA ALA A 103 -5.90 -8.43 6.52
C ALA A 103 -6.32 -7.63 7.76
N HIS A 104 -5.86 -6.39 7.89
CA HIS A 104 -6.25 -5.52 9.00
C HIS A 104 -7.75 -5.20 9.00
N TYR A 105 -8.33 -4.96 7.81
CA TYR A 105 -9.78 -4.77 7.70
C TYR A 105 -10.54 -6.03 8.18
N VAL A 106 -10.11 -7.21 7.74
CA VAL A 106 -10.75 -8.49 8.10
C VAL A 106 -10.65 -8.77 9.59
N GLU A 107 -9.52 -8.43 10.22
CA GLU A 107 -9.36 -8.52 11.68
C GLU A 107 -10.34 -7.58 12.43
N THR A 108 -10.59 -6.39 11.87
CA THR A 108 -11.40 -5.36 12.54
C THR A 108 -12.91 -5.57 12.34
N TYR A 109 -13.34 -5.91 11.11
CA TYR A 109 -14.76 -5.95 10.72
C TYR A 109 -15.21 -7.30 10.15
N GLY A 110 -14.32 -8.30 10.08
CA GLY A 110 -14.61 -9.61 9.52
C GLY A 110 -14.57 -9.66 7.99
N THR A 111 -15.14 -10.72 7.42
CA THR A 111 -15.02 -11.06 6.00
C THR A 111 -15.88 -10.20 5.06
N ARG A 112 -16.66 -9.26 5.60
CA ARG A 112 -17.61 -8.43 4.86
C ARG A 112 -17.03 -7.07 4.55
N VAL A 113 -16.57 -6.89 3.32
CA VAL A 113 -15.86 -5.67 2.91
C VAL A 113 -16.68 -4.86 1.91
N THR A 114 -17.13 -3.67 2.30
CA THR A 114 -17.70 -2.69 1.37
C THR A 114 -16.68 -1.58 1.10
N ILE A 115 -16.73 -0.98 -0.10
CA ILE A 115 -15.85 0.15 -0.44
C ILE A 115 -15.98 1.28 0.58
N LYS A 116 -17.21 1.57 1.03
CA LYS A 116 -17.49 2.64 2.00
C LYS A 116 -16.83 2.35 3.34
N ARG A 117 -17.11 1.19 3.96
CA ARG A 117 -16.49 0.83 5.26
C ARG A 117 -14.97 0.78 5.19
N TYR A 118 -14.43 0.28 4.08
CA TYR A 118 -12.99 0.26 3.88
C TYR A 118 -12.41 1.67 3.81
N SER A 119 -13.08 2.60 3.11
CA SER A 119 -12.71 4.01 3.07
C SER A 119 -12.80 4.66 4.46
N ASP A 120 -13.86 4.38 5.23
CA ASP A 120 -14.06 4.91 6.58
C ASP A 120 -12.95 4.43 7.54
N LEU A 121 -12.61 3.13 7.52
CA LEU A 121 -11.48 2.59 8.31
C LEU A 121 -10.13 3.21 7.91
N ARG A 122 -9.96 3.54 6.64
CA ARG A 122 -8.74 4.18 6.18
C ARG A 122 -8.61 5.62 6.68
N GLU A 123 -9.72 6.31 6.97
CA GLU A 123 -9.66 7.66 7.54
C GLU A 123 -9.03 7.63 8.94
N THR A 124 -9.33 6.59 9.73
CA THR A 124 -8.69 6.35 11.02
C THR A 124 -7.28 5.76 10.88
N GLU A 125 -7.05 4.80 9.98
CA GLU A 125 -5.74 4.18 9.75
C GLU A 125 -5.08 4.65 8.43
N ARG A 126 -4.39 5.79 8.49
CA ARG A 126 -3.77 6.44 7.32
C ARG A 126 -2.66 5.62 6.63
N ARG A 127 -2.20 4.52 7.25
CA ARG A 127 -1.22 3.59 6.68
C ARG A 127 -1.84 2.64 5.67
N MET A 128 -3.16 2.45 5.68
CA MET A 128 -3.86 1.62 4.70
C MET A 128 -3.79 2.19 3.28
N VAL A 129 -3.72 1.28 2.30
CA VAL A 129 -3.86 1.65 0.88
C VAL A 129 -5.27 2.15 0.60
N SER A 130 -5.43 3.05 -0.37
CA SER A 130 -6.76 3.49 -0.78
C SER A 130 -7.48 2.42 -1.59
N SER A 131 -8.81 2.45 -1.58
CA SER A 131 -9.65 1.60 -2.43
C SER A 131 -9.31 1.75 -3.91
N ASN A 132 -8.99 2.97 -4.36
CA ASN A 132 -8.51 3.23 -5.73
C ASN A 132 -7.19 2.51 -6.06
N THR A 133 -6.25 2.38 -5.11
CA THR A 133 -5.02 1.62 -5.33
C THR A 133 -5.32 0.14 -5.48
N ILE A 134 -6.24 -0.41 -4.67
CA ILE A 134 -6.69 -1.80 -4.77
C ILE A 134 -7.34 -2.06 -6.13
N ILE A 135 -8.25 -1.17 -6.56
CA ILE A 135 -8.93 -1.27 -7.86
C ILE A 135 -7.92 -1.21 -9.01
N ARG A 136 -6.91 -0.34 -8.95
CA ARG A 136 -5.86 -0.28 -10.00
C ARG A 136 -5.03 -1.56 -10.08
N HIS A 137 -4.79 -2.22 -8.95
CA HIS A 137 -3.99 -3.44 -8.89
C HIS A 137 -4.75 -4.67 -9.38
N TYR A 138 -6.06 -4.76 -9.07
CA TYR A 138 -6.89 -5.95 -9.31
C TYR A 138 -7.98 -5.73 -10.38
N GLY A 139 -8.03 -4.56 -11.00
CA GLY A 139 -9.00 -4.15 -12.01
C GLY A 139 -10.34 -3.67 -11.43
N THR A 140 -11.00 -4.50 -10.62
CA THR A 140 -12.25 -4.14 -9.95
C THR A 140 -12.22 -4.48 -8.46
N TRP A 141 -13.06 -3.81 -7.67
CA TRP A 141 -13.20 -4.11 -6.25
C TRP A 141 -13.69 -5.54 -6.00
N LYS A 142 -14.62 -6.02 -6.83
CA LYS A 142 -15.12 -7.40 -6.77
C LYS A 142 -14.01 -8.40 -6.99
N ASN A 143 -13.20 -8.22 -8.05
CA ASN A 143 -12.06 -9.10 -8.34
C ASN A 143 -11.03 -9.09 -7.21
N ALA A 144 -10.78 -7.92 -6.61
CA ALA A 144 -9.88 -7.83 -5.46
C ALA A 144 -10.39 -8.72 -4.33
N LEU A 145 -11.66 -8.61 -3.96
CA LEU A 145 -12.22 -9.40 -2.87
C LEU A 145 -12.25 -10.90 -3.17
N GLU A 146 -12.54 -11.30 -4.40
CA GLU A 146 -12.45 -12.71 -4.83
C GLU A 146 -11.05 -13.29 -4.59
N GLN A 147 -9.97 -12.52 -4.83
CA GLN A 147 -8.59 -12.96 -4.56
C GLN A 147 -8.32 -13.24 -3.08
N PHE A 148 -9.01 -12.53 -2.18
CA PHE A 148 -8.87 -12.70 -0.73
C PHE A 148 -9.94 -13.65 -0.15
N ALA A 149 -10.72 -14.34 -1.00
CA ALA A 149 -11.90 -15.11 -0.60
C ALA A 149 -12.90 -14.28 0.25
N LEU A 150 -12.91 -12.97 0.01
CA LEU A 150 -13.80 -12.02 0.65
C LEU A 150 -14.99 -11.73 -0.26
N SER A 151 -16.09 -11.35 0.37
CA SER A 151 -17.30 -11.03 -0.37
C SER A 151 -17.61 -9.54 -0.24
N SER A 152 -17.79 -8.89 -1.39
CA SER A 152 -18.34 -7.52 -1.43
C SER A 152 -19.83 -7.49 -1.18
N ASN A 153 -20.45 -8.67 -1.01
CA ASN A 153 -21.87 -8.82 -1.20
C ASN A 153 -22.62 -7.88 -0.28
N GLY A 154 -23.24 -6.88 -0.90
CA GLY A 154 -24.50 -6.29 -0.46
C GLY A 154 -25.66 -7.28 -0.49
N CYS A 155 -25.39 -8.59 -0.38
CA CYS A 155 -26.38 -9.62 -0.12
C CYS A 155 -26.41 -9.79 1.39
N PHE A 156 -27.12 -8.89 2.06
CA PHE A 156 -27.57 -9.19 3.42
C PHE A 156 -28.31 -10.52 3.37
N THR A 157 -27.92 -11.46 4.23
CA THR A 157 -28.65 -12.70 4.41
C THR A 157 -30.00 -12.40 5.08
N ASN A 158 -30.90 -13.39 5.13
CA ASN A 158 -32.15 -13.21 5.89
C ASN A 158 -31.84 -12.89 7.36
N GLU A 159 -30.83 -13.56 7.95
CA GLU A 159 -30.36 -13.27 9.31
C GLU A 159 -29.82 -11.86 9.46
N ASP A 160 -29.09 -11.33 8.49
CA ASP A 160 -28.60 -9.95 8.55
C ASP A 160 -29.76 -8.94 8.50
N CYS A 161 -30.79 -9.24 7.71
CA CYS A 161 -32.02 -8.47 7.67
C CYS A 161 -32.73 -8.45 9.04
N LEU A 162 -32.83 -9.61 9.69
CA LEU A 162 -33.43 -9.74 11.01
C LEU A 162 -32.58 -9.07 12.10
N ASN A 163 -31.26 -9.22 12.06
CA ASN A 163 -30.34 -8.55 12.98
C ASN A 163 -30.39 -7.01 12.82
N GLY A 164 -30.50 -6.52 11.59
CA GLY A 164 -30.70 -5.10 11.32
C GLY A 164 -32.02 -4.59 11.89
N LEU A 165 -33.10 -5.37 11.82
CA LEU A 165 -34.37 -5.04 12.46
C LEU A 165 -34.27 -5.02 13.98
N ARG A 166 -33.57 -6.00 14.58
CA ARG A 166 -33.33 -6.06 16.03
C ARG A 166 -32.57 -4.83 16.52
N GLN A 167 -31.44 -4.51 15.90
CA GLN A 167 -30.65 -3.32 16.26
C GLN A 167 -31.47 -2.01 16.13
N ALA A 168 -32.28 -1.91 15.08
CA ALA A 168 -33.16 -0.76 14.92
C ALA A 168 -34.27 -0.72 15.98
N ALA A 169 -34.81 -1.86 16.38
CA ALA A 169 -35.81 -1.97 17.45
C ALA A 169 -35.20 -1.59 18.81
N ASP A 170 -33.98 -2.03 19.11
CA ASP A 170 -33.26 -1.71 20.34
C ASP A 170 -32.99 -0.20 20.45
N GLU A 171 -32.66 0.47 19.35
CA GLU A 171 -32.34 1.89 19.33
C GLU A 171 -33.57 2.81 19.22
N LEU A 172 -34.58 2.44 18.42
CA LEU A 172 -35.75 3.27 18.12
C LEU A 172 -36.98 2.93 19.00
N GLY A 173 -37.04 1.72 19.56
CA GLY A 173 -38.17 1.19 20.33
C GLY A 173 -39.49 1.30 19.57
N ASP A 174 -40.52 1.82 20.25
CA ASP A 174 -41.88 2.01 19.72
C ASP A 174 -41.97 2.94 18.49
N ARG A 175 -40.89 3.67 18.18
CA ARG A 175 -40.81 4.54 16.99
C ARG A 175 -40.36 3.81 15.74
N LEU A 176 -40.16 2.49 15.80
CA LEU A 176 -39.77 1.68 14.66
C LEU A 176 -40.91 1.62 13.64
N THR A 177 -40.72 2.35 12.54
CA THR A 177 -41.60 2.38 11.38
C THR A 177 -40.75 2.16 10.14
N SER A 178 -41.35 1.80 9.01
CA SER A 178 -40.60 1.63 7.75
C SER A 178 -39.78 2.88 7.38
N GLN A 179 -40.29 4.08 7.69
CA GLN A 179 -39.64 5.35 7.40
C GLN A 179 -38.48 5.66 8.35
N THR A 180 -38.65 5.39 9.66
CA THR A 180 -37.58 5.60 10.65
C THR A 180 -36.48 4.56 10.48
N TYR A 181 -36.84 3.30 10.17
CA TYR A 181 -35.88 2.27 9.79
C TYR A 181 -35.07 2.65 8.54
N ALA A 182 -35.73 3.12 7.48
CA ALA A 182 -35.02 3.51 6.26
C ALA A 182 -33.99 4.63 6.49
N ARG A 183 -34.23 5.51 7.46
CA ARG A 183 -33.28 6.55 7.88
C ARG A 183 -32.13 5.95 8.69
N TRP A 184 -32.48 5.20 9.72
CA TRP A 184 -31.54 4.49 10.58
C TRP A 184 -30.59 3.58 9.78
N ALA A 185 -31.11 2.81 8.84
CA ALA A 185 -30.31 1.90 8.00
C ALA A 185 -29.26 2.63 7.15
N ARG A 186 -29.52 3.89 6.74
CA ARG A 186 -28.55 4.70 6.00
C ARG A 186 -27.40 5.18 6.88
N GLU A 187 -27.69 5.44 8.14
CA GLU A 187 -26.72 5.90 9.16
C GLU A 187 -25.90 4.72 9.70
N HIS A 188 -26.53 3.55 9.88
CA HIS A 188 -25.93 2.36 10.50
C HIS A 188 -25.41 1.32 9.50
N HIS A 189 -25.47 1.62 8.19
CA HIS A 189 -25.08 0.68 7.11
C HIS A 189 -25.82 -0.66 7.17
N ALA A 190 -27.08 -0.61 7.60
CA ALA A 190 -27.92 -1.78 7.75
C ALA A 190 -28.61 -2.15 6.41
N PRO A 191 -29.27 -3.31 6.33
CA PRO A 191 -30.09 -3.71 5.20
C PRO A 191 -31.07 -2.61 4.78
N SER A 192 -31.16 -2.34 3.48
CA SER A 192 -32.11 -1.32 3.01
C SER A 192 -33.55 -1.79 3.15
N LEU A 193 -34.48 -0.83 3.31
CA LEU A 193 -35.91 -1.13 3.32
C LEU A 193 -36.35 -1.88 2.05
N THR A 194 -35.82 -1.50 0.89
CA THR A 194 -36.10 -2.19 -0.39
C THR A 194 -35.69 -3.65 -0.32
N LEU A 195 -34.51 -3.94 0.24
CA LEU A 195 -34.02 -5.31 0.37
C LEU A 195 -34.88 -6.14 1.34
N LEU A 196 -35.34 -5.55 2.44
CA LEU A 196 -36.29 -6.20 3.34
C LEU A 196 -37.60 -6.55 2.63
N ILE A 197 -38.14 -5.63 1.83
CA ILE A 197 -39.37 -5.86 1.06
C ILE A 197 -39.16 -6.94 0.00
N GLU A 198 -38.05 -6.91 -0.74
CA GLU A 198 -37.72 -7.94 -1.73
C GLU A 198 -37.58 -9.34 -1.10
N ARG A 199 -37.03 -9.42 0.12
CA ARG A 199 -36.77 -10.68 0.82
C ARG A 199 -37.98 -11.25 1.52
N PHE A 200 -38.74 -10.42 2.22
CA PHE A 200 -39.87 -10.82 3.08
C PHE A 200 -41.23 -10.43 2.48
N SER A 201 -41.27 -10.01 1.22
CA SER A 201 -42.45 -9.53 0.49
C SER A 201 -43.02 -8.20 0.97
N SER A 202 -42.97 -7.88 2.27
CA SER A 202 -43.42 -6.59 2.80
C SER A 202 -42.76 -6.23 4.13
N TRP A 203 -42.80 -4.95 4.52
CA TRP A 203 -42.34 -4.50 5.84
C TRP A 203 -43.06 -5.20 6.99
N ARG A 204 -44.40 -5.35 6.89
CA ARG A 204 -45.21 -6.03 7.91
C ARG A 204 -44.78 -7.48 8.09
N GLU A 205 -44.55 -8.18 6.99
CA GLU A 205 -44.05 -9.55 7.03
C GLU A 205 -42.65 -9.61 7.61
N ALA A 206 -41.74 -8.70 7.24
CA ALA A 206 -40.40 -8.65 7.81
C ALA A 206 -40.41 -8.48 9.34
N VAL A 207 -41.25 -7.57 9.87
CA VAL A 207 -41.44 -7.39 11.32
C VAL A 207 -42.04 -8.64 11.96
N ARG A 208 -43.05 -9.28 11.33
CA ARG A 208 -43.63 -10.53 11.83
C ARG A 208 -42.60 -11.65 11.89
N TYR A 209 -41.74 -11.78 10.88
CA TYR A 209 -40.64 -12.74 10.88
C TYR A 209 -39.62 -12.46 11.98
N TYR A 210 -39.29 -11.17 12.20
CA TYR A 210 -38.46 -10.73 13.32
C TYR A 210 -39.07 -11.10 14.68
N GLU A 211 -40.32 -10.72 14.94
CA GLU A 211 -41.02 -11.05 16.20
C GLU A 211 -41.06 -12.56 16.42
N ALA A 212 -41.37 -13.35 15.39
CA ALA A 212 -41.41 -14.80 15.50
C ALA A 212 -40.05 -15.44 15.84
N HIS A 213 -38.93 -14.83 15.43
CA HIS A 213 -37.57 -15.33 15.70
C HIS A 213 -36.92 -14.69 16.94
N ASP A 214 -37.52 -13.66 17.55
CA ASP A 214 -37.04 -13.06 18.81
C ASP A 214 -37.59 -13.81 20.04
N PHE A 215 -38.72 -14.53 19.90
CA PHE A 215 -39.33 -15.32 20.98
C PHE A 215 -38.72 -16.73 21.20
N GLU A 216 -37.75 -17.15 20.38
CA GLU A 216 -37.07 -18.46 20.50
C GLU A 216 -35.68 -18.38 21.18
N ALA A 217 -35.26 -17.21 21.68
CA ALA A 217 -34.00 -17.00 22.41
C ALA A 217 -34.22 -16.82 23.92
#